data_AF-A0A3P8M018-F1
#
_entry.id   AF-A0A3P8M018-F1
#
_cell.length_a   1.000
_cell.length_b   1.000
_cell.length_c   1.000
_cell.angle_alpha   90.00
_cell.angle_beta   90.00
_cell.angle_gamma   90.00
#
_symmetry.space_group_name_H-M   'P 1'
#
loop_
_entity.id
_entity.type
_entity.pdbx_description
1 polymer ?
#
loop_
_entity_poly.entity_id
_entity_poly.type
_entity_poly.pdbx_seq_one_letter_code
_entity_poly.pdbx_strand_id
1 'polypeptide(L)'
;MLEVQGLKVLTEVTVGGPLSNNKGINKLGGGLSAEALTEKDKADIITAAKIGVDYLAVSFPRCGEDLNYARRLAREAGCDAKIVAKVERAEAVCDQDAMDDVILASDVVMVARGDLGVEIGDPELVGIQKALIRRARQLNRSVITATQMMESMITNPMPTRAEVMDVANAVLDGTDAVMLSAETAAGQYPSETVAAMGPRLPRRGKNP
;
A
#
# COMPACT_ATOMS: atom_id res chain seq x y z
N MET A 1 12.09 -22.48 7.82
CA MET A 1 13.53 -22.32 7.58
C MET A 1 14.22 -23.55 8.15
N LEU A 2 14.99 -24.27 7.34
CA LEU A 2 15.66 -25.50 7.79
C LEU A 2 17.03 -25.16 8.39
N GLU A 3 17.83 -24.36 7.68
CA GLU A 3 19.19 -24.00 8.08
C GLU A 3 19.66 -22.71 7.41
N VAL A 4 20.59 -21.98 8.04
CA VAL A 4 21.30 -20.83 7.45
C VAL A 4 22.80 -21.13 7.47
N GLN A 5 23.42 -21.13 6.30
CA GLN A 5 24.86 -21.42 6.12
C GLN A 5 25.53 -20.25 5.38
N GLY A 6 26.12 -19.32 6.14
CA GLY A 6 26.71 -18.11 5.58
C GLY A 6 25.66 -17.27 4.84
N LEU A 7 25.83 -17.11 3.52
CA LEU A 7 24.90 -16.39 2.64
C LEU A 7 23.85 -17.29 1.97
N LYS A 8 23.67 -18.52 2.44
CA LYS A 8 22.68 -19.47 1.92
C LYS A 8 21.61 -19.72 2.96
N VAL A 9 20.36 -19.71 2.54
CA VAL A 9 19.21 -20.13 3.36
C VAL A 9 18.64 -21.40 2.75
N LEU A 10 18.63 -22.49 3.52
CA LEU A 10 18.04 -23.76 3.12
C LEU A 10 16.58 -23.80 3.58
N THR A 11 15.69 -24.07 2.63
CA THR A 11 14.24 -24.11 2.83
C THR A 11 13.65 -25.33 2.15
N GLU A 12 12.48 -25.77 2.62
CA GLU A 12 11.64 -26.73 1.93
C GLU A 12 10.41 -26.03 1.35
N VAL A 13 9.88 -26.59 0.26
CA VAL A 13 8.65 -26.10 -0.36
C VAL A 13 7.47 -26.70 0.38
N THR A 14 6.67 -25.85 1.01
CA THR A 14 5.41 -26.26 1.66
C THR A 14 4.22 -26.14 0.70
N VAL A 15 4.20 -25.08 -0.11
CA VAL A 15 3.23 -24.85 -1.19
C VAL A 15 4.00 -24.49 -2.45
N GLY A 16 3.85 -25.32 -3.49
CA GLY A 16 4.57 -25.16 -4.76
C GLY A 16 3.79 -24.34 -5.80
N GLY A 17 4.49 -23.92 -6.86
CA GLY A 17 3.93 -23.19 -7.98
C GLY A 17 5.01 -22.73 -8.97
N PRO A 18 4.63 -22.11 -10.10
CA PRO A 18 5.58 -21.52 -11.03
C PRO A 18 6.33 -20.34 -10.37
N LEU A 19 7.66 -20.34 -10.46
CA LEU A 19 8.52 -19.26 -10.00
C LEU A 19 9.27 -18.66 -11.19
N SER A 20 9.03 -17.38 -11.47
CA SER A 20 9.71 -16.65 -12.55
C SER A 20 10.75 -15.67 -11.98
N ASN A 21 11.51 -15.02 -12.86
CA ASN A 21 12.51 -14.03 -12.47
C ASN A 21 11.90 -12.86 -11.69
N ASN A 22 12.69 -12.30 -10.76
CA ASN A 22 12.40 -11.08 -9.99
C ASN A 22 11.08 -11.10 -9.20
N LYS A 23 10.62 -12.28 -8.77
CA LYS A 23 9.49 -12.38 -7.83
C LYS A 23 9.92 -11.92 -6.44
N GLY A 24 9.03 -11.17 -5.78
CA GLY A 24 9.26 -10.65 -4.43
C GLY A 24 9.38 -11.77 -3.39
N ILE A 25 10.10 -11.50 -2.32
CA ILE A 25 10.25 -12.38 -1.17
C ILE A 25 9.80 -11.59 0.05
N ASN A 26 8.83 -12.13 0.78
CA ASN A 26 8.35 -11.56 2.04
C ASN A 26 8.56 -12.57 3.17
N LYS A 27 8.57 -12.08 4.40
CA LYS A 27 8.70 -12.91 5.60
C LYS A 27 7.43 -12.74 6.45
N LEU A 28 6.75 -13.85 6.71
CA LEU A 28 5.58 -13.86 7.59
C LEU A 28 5.97 -13.35 8.99
N GLY A 29 5.21 -12.38 9.49
CA GLY A 29 5.49 -11.66 10.74
C GLY A 29 6.56 -10.55 10.62
N GLY A 30 6.98 -10.20 9.40
CA GLY A 30 7.97 -9.15 9.14
C GLY A 30 9.40 -9.54 9.54
N GLY A 31 10.22 -8.52 9.84
CA GLY A 31 11.59 -8.68 10.31
C GLY A 31 12.63 -8.82 9.19
N LEU A 32 12.37 -8.22 8.03
CA LEU A 32 13.39 -7.96 7.00
C LEU A 32 14.05 -6.60 7.27
N SER A 33 15.35 -6.60 7.54
CA SER A 33 16.11 -5.39 7.93
C SER A 33 16.54 -4.51 6.76
N ALA A 34 15.84 -4.55 5.62
CA ALA A 34 16.12 -3.69 4.49
C ALA A 34 15.90 -2.21 4.87
N GLU A 35 16.81 -1.34 4.45
CA GLU A 35 16.64 0.11 4.55
C GLU A 35 15.36 0.54 3.81
N ALA A 36 14.66 1.55 4.33
CA ALA A 36 13.43 2.02 3.71
C ALA A 36 13.66 2.79 2.40
N LEU A 37 14.82 3.45 2.24
CA LEU A 37 15.17 4.18 1.03
C LEU A 37 16.44 3.63 0.40
N THR A 38 16.31 3.10 -0.81
CA THR A 38 17.43 2.67 -1.64
C THR A 38 18.09 3.84 -2.36
N GLU A 39 19.27 3.64 -2.96
CA GLU A 39 19.90 4.65 -3.82
C GLU A 39 19.01 5.02 -5.03
N LYS A 40 18.22 4.07 -5.53
CA LYS A 40 17.23 4.34 -6.58
C LYS A 40 16.15 5.29 -6.07
N ASP A 41 15.62 5.08 -4.87
CA ASP A 41 14.59 5.94 -4.30
C ASP A 41 15.10 7.37 -4.10
N LYS A 42 16.35 7.55 -3.68
CA LYS A 42 16.99 8.88 -3.56
C LYS A 42 17.06 9.59 -4.92
N ALA A 43 17.40 8.88 -5.99
CA ALA A 43 17.42 9.42 -7.35
C ALA A 43 16.00 9.75 -7.86
N ASP A 44 15.02 8.90 -7.52
CA ASP A 44 13.62 9.10 -7.91
C ASP A 44 12.98 10.27 -7.16
N ILE A 45 13.36 10.54 -5.90
CA ILE A 45 12.94 11.75 -5.16
C ILE A 45 13.37 13.03 -5.89
N ILE A 46 14.61 13.07 -6.39
CA ILE A 46 15.11 14.21 -7.18
C ILE A 46 14.32 14.35 -8.50
N THR A 47 13.95 13.22 -9.11
CA THR A 47 13.13 13.20 -10.32
C THR A 47 11.71 13.69 -10.05
N ALA A 48 11.10 13.23 -8.96
CA ALA A 48 9.78 13.67 -8.50
C ALA A 48 9.74 15.17 -8.19
N ALA A 49 10.82 15.70 -7.60
CA ALA A 49 10.99 17.13 -7.38
C ALA A 49 11.00 17.94 -8.68
N LYS A 50 11.72 17.47 -9.71
CA LYS A 50 11.76 18.10 -11.03
C LYS A 50 10.41 18.06 -11.76
N ILE A 51 9.65 16.98 -11.57
CA ILE A 51 8.29 16.84 -12.12
C ILE A 51 7.31 17.78 -11.40
N GLY A 52 7.56 18.07 -10.11
CA GLY A 52 6.65 18.87 -9.28
C GLY A 52 5.43 18.09 -8.84
N VAL A 53 5.63 16.84 -8.37
CA VAL A 53 4.52 16.00 -7.90
C VAL A 53 3.83 16.59 -6.67
N ASP A 54 2.50 16.44 -6.59
CA ASP A 54 1.73 16.87 -5.41
C ASP A 54 1.92 15.94 -4.20
N TYR A 55 2.07 14.64 -4.48
CA TYR A 55 2.22 13.58 -3.49
C TYR A 55 3.43 12.69 -3.81
N LEU A 56 4.18 12.33 -2.78
CA LEU A 56 5.33 11.42 -2.86
C LEU A 56 5.10 10.24 -1.92
N ALA A 57 4.93 9.04 -2.47
CA ALA A 57 4.71 7.83 -1.68
C ALA A 57 6.03 7.15 -1.32
N VAL A 58 6.20 6.84 -0.04
CA VAL A 58 7.39 6.16 0.50
C VAL A 58 7.05 4.70 0.74
N SER A 59 7.84 3.81 0.14
CA SER A 59 7.66 2.36 0.28
C SER A 59 8.42 1.81 1.48
N PHE A 60 7.85 0.79 2.10
CA PHE A 60 8.38 -0.01 3.20
C PHE A 60 8.88 0.81 4.41
N PRO A 61 8.25 1.93 4.82
CA PRO A 61 8.62 2.62 6.05
C PRO A 61 8.40 1.71 7.25
N ARG A 62 9.38 1.63 8.15
CA ARG A 62 9.28 0.89 9.42
C ARG A 62 8.79 1.78 10.56
N CYS A 63 9.11 3.06 10.48
CA CYS A 63 8.77 4.07 11.48
C CYS A 63 8.64 5.45 10.83
N GLY A 64 8.21 6.44 11.61
CA GLY A 64 8.09 7.83 11.19
C GLY A 64 9.42 8.45 10.75
N GLU A 65 10.55 7.98 11.28
CA GLU A 65 11.88 8.48 10.88
C GLU A 65 12.24 8.16 9.43
N ASP A 66 11.82 7.01 8.90
CA ASP A 66 12.01 6.67 7.48
C ASP A 66 11.25 7.69 6.58
N LEU A 67 10.05 8.10 7.01
CA LEU A 67 9.24 9.13 6.31
C LEU A 67 9.85 10.52 6.43
N ASN A 68 10.33 10.89 7.62
CA ASN A 68 11.02 12.16 7.85
C ASN A 68 12.30 12.26 7.02
N TYR A 69 13.03 11.15 6.84
CA TYR A 69 14.19 11.10 5.99
C TYR A 69 13.83 11.34 4.52
N ALA A 70 12.81 10.65 3.99
CA ALA A 70 12.32 10.88 2.64
C ALA A 70 11.88 12.34 2.42
N ARG A 71 11.14 12.90 3.38
CA ARG A 71 10.68 14.30 3.37
C ARG A 71 11.85 15.29 3.33
N ARG A 72 12.91 15.03 4.10
CA ARG A 72 14.11 15.86 4.10
C ARG A 72 14.81 15.84 2.75
N LEU A 73 14.99 14.67 2.15
CA LEU A 73 15.57 14.54 0.80
C LEU A 73 14.74 15.27 -0.26
N ALA A 74 13.40 15.17 -0.18
CA ALA A 74 12.51 15.90 -1.08
C ALA A 74 12.68 17.42 -0.94
N ARG A 75 12.74 17.94 0.30
CA ARG A 75 12.99 19.36 0.57
C ARG A 75 14.36 19.83 0.10
N GLU A 76 15.41 19.04 0.31
CA GLU A 76 16.76 19.32 -0.19
C GLU A 76 16.78 19.40 -1.73
N ALA A 77 15.92 18.62 -2.40
CA ALA A 77 15.71 18.68 -3.85
C ALA A 77 14.73 19.79 -4.31
N GLY A 78 14.22 20.63 -3.39
CA GLY A 78 13.30 21.72 -3.70
C GLY A 78 11.82 21.30 -3.86
N CYS A 79 11.43 20.19 -3.24
CA CYS A 79 10.07 19.63 -3.32
C CYS A 79 9.37 19.61 -1.96
N ASP A 80 8.17 20.21 -1.90
CA ASP A 80 7.29 20.24 -0.73
C ASP A 80 6.06 19.32 -0.89
N ALA A 81 6.20 18.27 -1.70
CA ALA A 81 5.15 17.25 -1.89
C ALA A 81 4.67 16.67 -0.57
N LYS A 82 3.39 16.33 -0.53
CA LYS A 82 2.76 15.64 0.59
C LYS A 82 3.24 14.20 0.65
N ILE A 83 3.69 13.76 1.83
CA ILE A 83 4.23 12.40 1.98
C ILE A 83 3.09 11.40 2.18
N VAL A 84 3.08 10.35 1.37
CA VAL A 84 2.18 9.22 1.51
C VAL A 84 2.94 8.04 2.13
N ALA A 85 2.54 7.59 3.30
CA ALA A 85 3.11 6.41 3.93
C ALA A 85 2.43 5.15 3.40
N LYS A 86 3.16 4.29 2.70
CA LYS A 86 2.67 2.95 2.32
C LYS A 86 2.79 2.02 3.53
N VAL A 87 1.67 1.73 4.16
CA VAL A 87 1.62 0.79 5.28
C VAL A 87 1.60 -0.62 4.70
N GLU A 88 2.79 -1.19 4.56
CA GLU A 88 3.04 -2.50 3.92
C GLU A 88 3.82 -3.49 4.79
N ARG A 89 4.24 -3.06 5.99
CA ARG A 89 5.04 -3.85 6.91
C ARG A 89 4.25 -4.23 8.17
N ALA A 90 4.45 -5.44 8.67
CA ALA A 90 3.90 -5.88 9.95
C ALA A 90 4.35 -4.98 11.11
N GLU A 91 5.60 -4.48 11.06
CA GLU A 91 6.14 -3.57 12.07
C GLU A 91 5.38 -2.24 12.16
N ALA A 92 4.78 -1.77 11.07
CA ALA A 92 4.00 -0.53 11.07
C ALA A 92 2.61 -0.69 11.72
N VAL A 93 2.19 -1.91 12.02
CA VAL A 93 0.85 -2.23 12.55
C VAL A 93 0.87 -3.18 13.74
N CYS A 94 2.04 -3.43 14.32
CA CYS A 94 2.20 -4.38 15.43
C CYS A 94 1.53 -3.91 16.72
N ASP A 95 1.41 -2.59 16.90
CA ASP A 95 0.70 -1.95 17.99
C ASP A 95 0.23 -0.55 17.57
N GLN A 96 -0.50 0.12 18.47
CA GLN A 96 -1.06 1.45 18.21
C GLN A 96 0.01 2.54 18.13
N ASP A 97 1.11 2.41 18.89
CA ASP A 97 2.16 3.43 18.93
C ASP A 97 2.96 3.42 17.62
N ALA A 98 3.30 2.23 17.10
CA ALA A 98 3.93 2.07 15.80
C ALA A 98 3.04 2.59 14.66
N MET A 99 1.75 2.29 14.72
CA MET A 99 0.77 2.81 13.77
C MET A 99 0.71 4.35 13.82
N ASP A 100 0.64 4.92 15.02
CA ASP A 100 0.56 6.37 15.22
C ASP A 100 1.82 7.10 14.78
N ASP A 101 2.99 6.52 15.04
CA ASP A 101 4.29 7.06 14.62
C ASP A 101 4.34 7.25 13.09
N VAL A 102 3.96 6.21 12.32
CA VAL A 102 3.91 6.26 10.85
C VAL A 102 2.84 7.24 10.37
N ILE A 103 1.64 7.23 10.97
CA ILE A 103 0.54 8.11 10.53
C ILE A 103 0.89 9.58 10.79
N LEU A 104 1.42 9.91 11.96
CA LEU A 104 1.72 11.30 12.34
C LEU A 104 2.83 11.92 11.48
N ALA A 105 3.81 11.12 11.05
CA ALA A 105 4.89 11.54 10.15
C ALA A 105 4.44 11.67 8.67
N SER A 106 3.29 11.09 8.31
CA SER A 106 2.70 11.16 6.97
C SER A 106 1.71 12.34 6.80
N ASP A 107 1.48 12.76 5.57
CA ASP A 107 0.33 13.61 5.21
C ASP A 107 -0.88 12.76 4.76
N VAL A 108 -0.60 11.60 4.16
CA VAL A 108 -1.59 10.62 3.68
C VAL A 108 -1.13 9.22 4.05
N VAL A 109 -2.07 8.36 4.41
CA VAL A 109 -1.84 6.94 4.67
C VAL A 109 -2.30 6.12 3.46
N MET A 110 -1.49 5.18 2.99
CA MET A 110 -1.90 4.21 1.99
C MET A 110 -1.93 2.81 2.60
N VAL A 111 -3.11 2.20 2.66
CA VAL A 111 -3.27 0.80 3.06
C VAL A 111 -2.85 -0.08 1.88
N ALA A 112 -1.59 -0.53 1.87
CA ALA A 112 -0.99 -1.29 0.79
C ALA A 112 -1.20 -2.79 1.02
N ARG A 113 -2.38 -3.26 0.60
CA ARG A 113 -2.92 -4.58 0.97
C ARG A 113 -2.11 -5.77 0.47
N GLY A 114 -1.53 -5.68 -0.72
CA GLY A 114 -0.75 -6.77 -1.32
C GLY A 114 0.40 -7.24 -0.44
N ASP A 115 1.36 -6.36 -0.15
CA ASP A 115 2.52 -6.70 0.68
C ASP A 115 2.13 -6.89 2.16
N LEU A 116 1.27 -6.02 2.70
CA LEU A 116 0.84 -6.14 4.11
C LEU A 116 0.15 -7.47 4.39
N GLY A 117 -0.78 -7.90 3.52
CA GLY A 117 -1.51 -9.16 3.65
C GLY A 117 -0.59 -10.37 3.64
N VAL A 118 0.51 -10.33 2.90
CA VAL A 118 1.52 -11.40 2.91
C VAL A 118 2.28 -11.44 4.25
N GLU A 119 2.54 -10.29 4.87
CA GLU A 119 3.28 -10.24 6.14
C GLU A 119 2.43 -10.57 7.37
N ILE A 120 1.16 -10.15 7.43
CA ILE A 120 0.29 -10.36 8.61
C ILE A 120 -0.77 -11.47 8.40
N GLY A 121 -0.98 -11.90 7.17
CA GLY A 121 -2.03 -12.83 6.77
C GLY A 121 -3.32 -12.13 6.34
N ASP A 122 -3.92 -12.61 5.23
CA ASP A 122 -5.17 -12.07 4.67
C ASP A 122 -6.34 -11.94 5.67
N PRO A 123 -6.54 -12.86 6.65
CA PRO A 123 -7.63 -12.71 7.62
C PRO A 123 -7.47 -11.47 8.52
N GLU A 124 -6.24 -11.16 8.94
CA GLU A 124 -5.95 -10.02 9.83
C GLU A 124 -6.04 -8.68 9.09
N LEU A 125 -5.77 -8.70 7.77
CA LEU A 125 -5.77 -7.51 6.91
C LEU A 125 -7.08 -6.73 6.96
N VAL A 126 -8.23 -7.41 7.07
CA VAL A 126 -9.55 -6.75 7.15
C VAL A 126 -9.66 -5.87 8.40
N GLY A 127 -9.19 -6.38 9.54
CA GLY A 127 -9.19 -5.64 10.80
C GLY A 127 -8.23 -4.45 10.75
N ILE A 128 -7.02 -4.68 10.25
CA ILE A 128 -5.98 -3.65 10.14
C ILE A 128 -6.35 -2.54 9.16
N GLN A 129 -6.96 -2.85 8.02
CA GLN A 129 -7.48 -1.84 7.08
C GLN A 129 -8.45 -0.90 7.79
N LYS A 130 -9.44 -1.45 8.51
CA LYS A 130 -10.44 -0.65 9.23
C LYS A 130 -9.80 0.20 10.32
N ALA A 131 -8.83 -0.35 11.05
CA ALA A 131 -8.09 0.36 12.08
C ALA A 131 -7.30 1.54 11.49
N LEU A 132 -6.53 1.31 10.42
CA LEU A 132 -5.74 2.34 9.73
C LEU A 132 -6.63 3.47 9.18
N ILE A 133 -7.71 3.14 8.48
CA ILE A 133 -8.64 4.14 7.93
C ILE A 133 -9.24 4.99 9.05
N ARG A 134 -9.70 4.35 10.14
CA ARG A 134 -10.27 5.07 11.28
C ARG A 134 -9.23 5.96 11.94
N ARG A 135 -8.01 5.44 12.18
CA ARG A 135 -6.96 6.15 12.90
C ARG A 135 -6.41 7.33 12.10
N ALA A 136 -6.17 7.14 10.81
CA ALA A 136 -5.77 8.22 9.90
C ALA A 136 -6.73 9.40 9.97
N ARG A 137 -8.04 9.12 9.92
CA ARG A 137 -9.08 10.15 10.01
C ARG A 137 -9.13 10.83 11.38
N GLN A 138 -8.96 10.09 12.48
CA GLN A 138 -8.87 10.66 13.83
C GLN A 138 -7.69 11.62 13.98
N LEU A 139 -6.60 11.38 13.24
CA LEU A 139 -5.39 12.20 13.24
C LEU A 139 -5.36 13.23 12.10
N ASN A 140 -6.50 13.47 11.44
CA ASN A 140 -6.64 14.42 10.34
C ASN A 140 -5.63 14.15 9.20
N ARG A 141 -5.50 12.89 8.81
CA ARG A 141 -4.76 12.43 7.62
C ARG A 141 -5.73 11.82 6.62
N SER A 142 -5.50 12.09 5.35
CA SER A 142 -6.23 11.40 4.28
C SER A 142 -5.75 9.95 4.19
N VAL A 143 -6.60 9.06 3.69
CA VAL A 143 -6.28 7.64 3.55
C VAL A 143 -6.71 7.07 2.19
N ILE A 144 -5.83 6.26 1.60
CA ILE A 144 -6.02 5.58 0.32
C ILE A 144 -6.06 4.07 0.59
N THR A 145 -7.09 3.38 0.10
CA THR A 145 -7.11 1.92 0.07
C THR A 145 -6.56 1.45 -1.29
N ALA A 146 -5.49 0.66 -1.26
CA ALA A 146 -4.71 0.36 -2.46
C ALA A 146 -4.56 -1.15 -2.72
N THR A 147 -4.28 -1.46 -3.99
CA THR A 147 -4.02 -2.79 -4.57
C THR A 147 -5.23 -3.73 -4.60
N GLN A 148 -5.33 -4.52 -5.68
CA GLN A 148 -6.32 -5.60 -5.85
C GLN A 148 -7.79 -5.15 -5.65
N MET A 149 -8.13 -3.92 -6.03
CA MET A 149 -9.52 -3.43 -5.90
C MET A 149 -10.41 -4.01 -7.01
N MET A 150 -9.87 -4.19 -8.23
CA MET A 150 -10.57 -4.75 -9.39
C MET A 150 -9.65 -5.63 -10.26
N GLU A 151 -8.81 -6.45 -9.63
CA GLU A 151 -7.77 -7.28 -10.27
C GLU A 151 -8.28 -8.07 -11.49
N SER A 152 -9.48 -8.65 -11.42
CA SER A 152 -10.08 -9.41 -12.51
C SER A 152 -10.26 -8.57 -13.79
N MET A 153 -10.36 -7.25 -13.66
CA MET A 153 -10.54 -6.34 -14.78
C MET A 153 -9.25 -6.08 -15.59
N ILE A 154 -8.11 -6.62 -15.17
CA ILE A 154 -6.91 -6.67 -16.02
C ILE A 154 -7.22 -7.43 -17.32
N THR A 155 -8.01 -8.50 -17.24
CA THR A 155 -8.32 -9.39 -18.37
C THR A 155 -9.81 -9.51 -18.68
N ASN A 156 -10.70 -9.01 -17.81
CA ASN A 156 -12.14 -9.07 -18.00
C ASN A 156 -12.77 -7.66 -18.10
N PRO A 157 -13.81 -7.47 -18.92
CA PRO A 157 -14.46 -6.16 -19.06
C PRO A 157 -15.39 -5.78 -17.89
N MET A 158 -15.61 -6.70 -16.93
CA MET A 158 -16.52 -6.52 -15.80
C MET A 158 -15.87 -7.04 -14.50
N PRO A 159 -16.07 -6.35 -13.36
CA PRO A 159 -15.56 -6.82 -12.09
C PRO A 159 -16.42 -7.97 -11.55
N THR A 160 -15.83 -8.75 -10.65
CA THR A 160 -16.53 -9.74 -9.85
C THR A 160 -17.40 -9.08 -8.78
N ARG A 161 -18.39 -9.82 -8.25
CA ARG A 161 -19.17 -9.35 -7.10
C ARG A 161 -18.32 -9.12 -5.85
N ALA A 162 -17.28 -9.95 -5.66
CA ALA A 162 -16.38 -9.83 -4.53
C ALA A 162 -15.61 -8.51 -4.57
N GLU A 163 -15.06 -8.13 -5.73
CA GLU A 163 -14.37 -6.85 -5.93
C GLU A 163 -15.31 -5.67 -5.72
N VAL A 164 -16.53 -5.73 -6.26
CA VAL A 164 -17.54 -4.67 -6.04
C VAL A 164 -17.84 -4.51 -4.54
N MET A 165 -17.98 -5.62 -3.81
CA MET A 165 -18.19 -5.59 -2.35
C MET A 165 -16.98 -5.06 -1.60
N ASP A 166 -15.77 -5.42 -2.03
CA ASP A 166 -14.52 -4.95 -1.43
C ASP A 166 -14.39 -3.42 -1.57
N VAL A 167 -14.55 -2.89 -2.78
CA VAL A 167 -14.49 -1.43 -2.99
C VAL A 167 -15.61 -0.72 -2.22
N ALA A 168 -16.83 -1.26 -2.23
CA ALA A 168 -17.94 -0.69 -1.47
C ALA A 168 -17.67 -0.67 0.04
N ASN A 169 -17.07 -1.72 0.60
CA ASN A 169 -16.72 -1.77 2.02
C ASN A 169 -15.61 -0.78 2.36
N ALA A 170 -14.59 -0.61 1.52
CA ALA A 170 -13.56 0.41 1.73
C ALA A 170 -14.16 1.84 1.77
N VAL A 171 -15.16 2.11 0.92
CA VAL A 171 -15.93 3.37 0.94
C VAL A 171 -16.72 3.52 2.24
N LEU A 172 -17.38 2.46 2.71
CA LEU A 172 -18.14 2.47 3.98
C LEU A 172 -17.23 2.62 5.21
N ASP A 173 -16.03 2.06 5.17
CA ASP A 173 -14.99 2.24 6.19
C ASP A 173 -14.52 3.69 6.28
N GLY A 174 -14.74 4.46 5.21
CA GLY A 174 -14.49 5.89 5.14
C GLY A 174 -13.15 6.23 4.52
N THR A 175 -12.65 5.41 3.59
CA THR A 175 -11.47 5.74 2.81
C THR A 175 -11.70 7.02 1.98
N ASP A 176 -10.67 7.85 1.82
CA ASP A 176 -10.76 9.06 0.99
C ASP A 176 -10.61 8.73 -0.51
N ALA A 177 -9.84 7.69 -0.83
CA ALA A 177 -9.63 7.23 -2.19
C ALA A 177 -9.42 5.71 -2.28
N VAL A 178 -9.72 5.16 -3.46
CA VAL A 178 -9.42 3.78 -3.83
C VAL A 178 -8.49 3.80 -5.06
N MET A 179 -7.51 2.89 -5.10
CA MET A 179 -6.44 2.92 -6.11
C MET A 179 -6.52 1.71 -7.05
N LEU A 180 -6.33 1.96 -8.34
CA LEU A 180 -6.09 0.94 -9.37
C LEU A 180 -4.60 0.91 -9.70
N SER A 181 -4.05 -0.29 -9.89
CA SER A 181 -2.64 -0.53 -10.22
C SER A 181 -2.54 -1.09 -11.64
N ALA A 182 -2.40 -2.41 -11.77
CA ALA A 182 -2.23 -3.08 -13.05
C ALA A 182 -3.45 -2.91 -13.95
N GLU A 183 -4.65 -2.75 -13.37
CA GLU A 183 -5.90 -2.58 -14.10
C GLU A 183 -5.85 -1.40 -15.07
N THR A 184 -5.18 -0.30 -14.69
CA THR A 184 -5.06 0.90 -15.53
C THR A 184 -3.70 1.02 -16.22
N ALA A 185 -2.64 0.52 -15.59
CA ALA A 185 -1.28 0.63 -16.12
C ALA A 185 -0.98 -0.38 -17.25
N ALA A 186 -1.58 -1.58 -17.20
CA ALA A 186 -1.28 -2.68 -18.12
C ALA A 186 -2.51 -3.54 -18.50
N GLY A 187 -3.70 -3.20 -17.98
CA GLY A 187 -4.94 -3.95 -18.22
C GLY A 187 -5.54 -3.70 -19.60
N GLN A 188 -6.43 -4.60 -20.01
CA GLN A 188 -7.14 -4.52 -21.30
C GLN A 188 -8.30 -3.52 -21.31
N TYR A 189 -8.79 -3.11 -20.13
CA TYR A 189 -10.01 -2.32 -19.97
C TYR A 189 -9.84 -1.11 -19.03
N PRO A 190 -8.81 -0.26 -19.18
CA PRO A 190 -8.43 0.74 -18.19
C PRO A 190 -9.53 1.79 -17.93
N SER A 191 -10.18 2.29 -18.98
CA SER A 191 -11.28 3.26 -18.88
C SER A 191 -12.53 2.67 -18.23
N GLU A 192 -12.82 1.41 -18.55
CA GLU A 192 -13.97 0.67 -18.06
C GLU A 192 -13.80 0.32 -16.60
N THR A 193 -12.59 -0.03 -16.15
CA THR A 193 -12.28 -0.22 -14.72
C THR A 193 -12.52 1.07 -13.94
N VAL A 194 -12.04 2.21 -14.43
CA VAL A 194 -12.31 3.51 -13.79
C VAL A 194 -13.82 3.81 -13.76
N ALA A 195 -14.56 3.53 -14.85
CA ALA A 195 -16.00 3.72 -14.90
C ALA A 195 -16.77 2.77 -13.96
N ALA A 196 -16.29 1.54 -13.79
CA ALA A 196 -16.85 0.55 -12.87
C ALA A 196 -16.61 0.95 -11.41
N MET A 197 -15.43 1.50 -11.10
CA MET A 197 -15.06 2.01 -9.78
C MET A 197 -15.74 3.35 -9.45
N GLY A 198 -16.23 4.08 -10.46
CA GLY A 198 -16.90 5.36 -10.34
C GLY A 198 -18.31 5.32 -9.71
N PRO A 199 -19.25 6.22 -10.12
CA PRO A 199 -20.47 6.58 -9.36
C PRO A 199 -21.53 5.48 -9.14
N ARG A 200 -21.22 4.23 -9.48
CA ARG A 200 -22.04 3.04 -9.20
C ARG A 200 -21.79 2.45 -7.81
N LEU A 201 -20.73 2.86 -7.12
CA LEU A 201 -20.51 2.49 -5.72
C LEU A 201 -21.41 3.31 -4.76
N PRO A 202 -21.86 2.71 -3.63
CA PRO A 202 -22.75 3.38 -2.69
C PRO A 202 -22.12 4.68 -2.19
N ARG A 203 -22.78 5.81 -2.48
CA ARG A 203 -22.40 7.11 -1.94
C ARG A 203 -22.90 7.23 -0.52
N ARG A 204 -22.00 7.58 0.41
CA ARG A 204 -22.37 7.97 1.77
C ARG A 204 -23.37 9.14 1.68
N GLY A 205 -24.61 8.92 2.12
CA GLY A 205 -25.68 9.94 2.08
C GLY A 205 -26.87 9.64 1.15
N LYS A 206 -26.90 8.51 0.43
CA LYS A 206 -28.18 8.02 -0.15
C LYS A 206 -28.94 7.21 0.90
N ASN A 207 -29.76 7.88 1.71
CA ASN A 207 -30.98 7.23 2.20
C ASN A 207 -31.95 7.07 1.01
N PRO A 208 -32.77 6.01 0.97
CA PRO A 208 -33.95 6.00 0.10
C PRO A 208 -34.89 7.16 0.42
#